data_AF-A0A7J3J409-F1
#
_entry.id   AF-A0A7J3J409-F1
#
_cell.length_a   1.000
_cell.length_b   1.000
_cell.length_c   1.000
_cell.angle_alpha   90.00
_cell.angle_beta   90.00
_cell.angle_gamma   90.00
#
_symmetry.space_group_name_H-M   'P 1'
#
loop_
_entity.id
_entity.type
_entity.pdbx_description
1 polymer ?
#
loop_
_entity_poly.entity_id
_entity_poly.type
_entity_poly.pdbx_seq_one_letter_code
_entity_poly.pdbx_strand_id
1 'polypeptide(L)'
;MPKYSGKCSRCGKINQSDRKGDIAICDCWRYCPHCGAEMQPYTPDLTPNVYGLDGKRDFQILMVCNNMAAHPKNVPFYSSQKPVEVVCT
;
A
#
# COMPACT_ATOMS: atom_id res chain seq x y z
N MET A 1 -7.13 -20.23 18.29
CA MET A 1 -7.03 -20.65 16.88
C MET A 1 -8.03 -19.82 16.11
N PRO A 2 -7.59 -19.05 15.10
CA PRO A 2 -8.50 -18.28 14.28
C PRO A 2 -9.52 -19.21 13.62
N LYS A 3 -10.80 -18.86 13.79
CA LYS A 3 -11.93 -19.70 13.37
C LYS A 3 -12.43 -19.33 11.98
N TYR A 4 -12.15 -18.13 11.51
CA TYR A 4 -12.68 -17.57 10.29
C TYR A 4 -11.55 -16.98 9.45
N SER A 5 -11.71 -17.05 8.13
CA SER A 5 -10.69 -16.56 7.21
C SER A 5 -11.31 -15.84 6.03
N GLY A 6 -10.56 -14.89 5.48
CA GLY A 6 -10.97 -14.15 4.31
C GLY A 6 -9.76 -13.94 3.39
N LYS A 7 -9.98 -14.05 2.08
CA LYS A 7 -8.93 -13.88 1.08
C LYS A 7 -8.93 -12.43 0.58
N CYS A 8 -7.76 -11.79 0.63
CA CYS A 8 -7.59 -10.48 0.01
C CYS A 8 -7.75 -10.56 -1.50
N SER A 9 -8.63 -9.75 -2.08
CA SER A 9 -8.88 -9.68 -3.52
C SER A 9 -7.68 -9.16 -4.32
N ARG A 10 -6.72 -8.48 -3.66
CA ARG A 10 -5.60 -7.82 -4.32
C ARG A 10 -4.31 -8.63 -4.34
N CYS A 11 -3.91 -9.20 -3.21
CA CYS A 11 -2.68 -9.98 -3.10
C CYS A 11 -2.93 -11.49 -2.90
N GLY A 12 -4.18 -11.90 -2.69
CA GLY A 12 -4.52 -13.30 -2.42
C GLY A 12 -4.14 -13.80 -1.02
N LYS A 13 -3.55 -12.96 -0.15
CA LYS A 13 -3.21 -13.30 1.24
C LYS A 13 -4.47 -13.65 2.03
N ILE A 14 -4.40 -14.69 2.85
CA ILE A 14 -5.49 -15.11 3.72
C ILE A 14 -5.33 -14.37 5.05
N ASN A 15 -6.32 -13.56 5.39
CA ASN A 15 -6.45 -12.92 6.69
C ASN A 15 -7.33 -13.78 7.58
N GLN A 16 -7.01 -13.82 8.87
CA GLN A 16 -7.62 -14.72 9.84
C GLN A 16 -8.17 -13.91 11.01
N SER A 17 -9.37 -14.27 11.48
CA SER A 17 -10.00 -13.68 12.67
C SER A 17 -10.66 -14.75 13.54
N ASP A 18 -10.79 -14.44 14.84
CA ASP A 18 -11.51 -15.25 15.81
C ASP A 18 -13.04 -15.03 15.75
N ARG A 19 -13.52 -13.97 15.08
CA ARG A 19 -14.93 -13.60 14.99
C ARG A 19 -15.47 -13.75 13.56
N LYS A 20 -16.68 -14.29 13.44
CA LYS A 20 -17.39 -14.44 12.15
C LYS A 20 -17.87 -13.08 11.67
N GLY A 21 -17.60 -12.75 10.41
CA GLY A 21 -17.99 -11.46 9.81
C GLY A 21 -17.10 -10.29 10.23
N ASP A 22 -15.96 -10.57 10.86
CA ASP A 22 -14.99 -9.54 11.24
C ASP A 22 -14.28 -8.95 10.01
N ILE A 23 -13.86 -7.70 10.11
CA ILE A 23 -13.18 -6.98 9.03
C ILE A 23 -11.69 -6.91 9.35
N ALA A 24 -10.90 -7.73 8.66
CA ALA A 24 -9.45 -7.65 8.71
C ALA A 24 -8.93 -6.70 7.63
N ILE A 25 -7.98 -5.83 7.96
CA ILE A 25 -7.33 -4.96 6.98
C ILE A 25 -6.09 -5.68 6.46
N CYS A 26 -6.06 -5.99 5.16
CA CYS A 26 -4.88 -6.56 4.54
C CYS A 26 -3.77 -5.52 4.44
N ASP A 27 -2.54 -5.92 4.77
CA ASP A 27 -1.31 -5.12 4.80
C ASP A 27 -0.61 -4.99 3.43
N CYS A 28 -1.15 -5.59 2.36
CA CYS A 28 -0.52 -5.57 1.03
C CYS A 28 -0.26 -4.17 0.46
N TRP A 29 -0.96 -3.15 0.93
CA TRP A 29 -0.74 -1.76 0.55
C TRP A 29 0.54 -1.16 1.12
N ARG A 30 1.14 -1.79 2.14
CA ARG A 30 2.40 -1.38 2.76
C ARG A 30 3.63 -1.94 2.07
N TYR A 31 3.48 -2.91 1.18
CA TYR A 31 4.62 -3.60 0.56
C TYR A 31 4.78 -3.23 -0.91
N CYS A 32 6.01 -2.98 -1.33
CA CYS A 32 6.31 -2.66 -2.71
C CYS A 32 6.06 -3.87 -3.61
N PRO A 33 5.28 -3.75 -4.70
CA PRO A 33 5.01 -4.87 -5.62
C PRO A 33 6.24 -5.28 -6.44
N HIS A 34 7.28 -4.43 -6.51
CA HIS A 34 8.49 -4.71 -7.27
C HIS A 34 9.57 -5.46 -6.47
N CYS A 35 9.77 -5.07 -5.21
CA CYS A 35 10.87 -5.60 -4.39
C CYS A 35 10.43 -6.28 -3.10
N GLY A 36 9.13 -6.23 -2.76
CA GLY A 36 8.58 -6.81 -1.53
C GLY A 36 8.97 -6.06 -0.24
N ALA A 37 9.79 -5.01 -0.33
CA ALA A 37 10.17 -4.21 0.83
C ALA A 37 8.97 -3.41 1.39
N GLU A 38 8.97 -3.20 2.70
CA GLU A 38 8.01 -2.30 3.34
C GLU A 38 8.24 -0.86 2.87
N MET A 39 7.17 -0.23 2.39
CA MET A 39 7.16 1.14 1.92
C MET A 39 7.03 2.10 3.10
N GLN A 40 7.50 3.32 2.92
CA GLN A 40 7.35 4.40 3.89
C GLN A 40 6.17 5.30 3.51
N PRO A 41 5.46 5.91 4.47
CA PRO A 41 4.46 6.93 4.17
C PRO A 41 5.07 8.06 3.33
N TYR A 42 4.39 8.43 2.25
CA TYR A 42 4.84 9.53 1.42
C TYR A 42 4.41 10.86 2.04
N THR A 43 5.38 11.72 2.32
CA THR A 43 5.16 13.08 2.80
C THR A 43 5.69 14.02 1.72
N PRO A 44 4.83 14.57 0.86
CA PRO A 44 5.29 15.49 -0.16
C PRO A 44 5.75 16.78 0.55
N ASP A 45 6.86 17.35 0.10
CA ASP A 45 7.34 18.65 0.58
C ASP A 45 6.29 19.69 0.18
N LEU A 46 5.58 20.28 1.16
CA LEU A 46 4.48 21.24 0.97
C LEU A 46 4.94 22.65 0.55
N THR A 47 6.21 22.82 0.15
CA THR A 47 6.71 24.11 -0.33
C THR A 47 5.98 24.57 -1.61
N PRO A 48 5.41 25.79 -1.64
CA PRO A 48 4.59 26.30 -2.75
C PRO A 48 5.26 26.31 -4.13
N ASN A 49 6.60 26.29 -4.17
CA ASN A 49 7.37 26.33 -5.42
C ASN A 49 7.39 24.98 -6.18
N VAL A 50 6.90 23.89 -5.60
CA VAL A 50 6.95 22.54 -6.19
C VAL A 50 5.55 22.05 -6.63
N TYR A 51 4.47 22.59 -6.05
CA TYR A 51 3.09 22.27 -6.47
C TYR A 51 2.64 23.19 -7.59
N GLY A 52 2.78 22.76 -8.83
CA GLY A 52 2.09 23.41 -9.94
C GLY A 52 2.80 23.39 -11.29
N LEU A 53 4.07 22.99 -11.35
CA LEU A 53 4.81 23.00 -12.61
C LEU A 53 4.37 21.87 -13.57
N ASP A 54 3.94 20.72 -13.05
CA ASP A 54 3.66 19.54 -13.89
C ASP A 54 2.20 19.03 -13.84
N GLY A 55 1.31 19.69 -13.08
CA GLY A 55 -0.09 19.26 -12.92
C GLY A 55 -0.30 17.87 -12.28
N LYS A 56 0.77 17.22 -11.80
CA LYS A 56 0.72 15.93 -11.12
C LYS A 56 0.27 16.12 -9.68
N ARG A 57 -0.87 15.52 -9.35
CA ARG A 57 -1.47 15.58 -8.01
C ARG A 57 -0.77 14.58 -7.10
N ASP A 58 0.38 14.96 -6.57
CA ASP A 58 1.17 14.17 -5.60
C ASP A 58 0.39 13.85 -4.31
N PHE A 59 -0.74 14.52 -4.06
CA PHE A 59 -1.66 14.27 -2.95
C PHE A 59 -2.29 12.87 -2.92
N GLN A 60 -2.27 12.13 -4.04
CA GLN A 60 -2.86 10.78 -4.08
C GLN A 60 -1.87 9.69 -3.70
N ILE A 61 -0.59 10.02 -3.58
CA ILE A 61 0.46 9.08 -3.20
C ILE A 61 0.39 8.88 -1.68
N LEU A 62 0.25 7.63 -1.26
CA LEU A 62 0.16 7.26 0.15
C LEU A 62 1.48 6.70 0.66
N MET A 63 2.15 5.89 -0.16
CA MET A 63 3.36 5.19 0.22
C MET A 63 4.44 5.34 -0.86
N VAL A 64 5.70 5.33 -0.45
CA VAL A 64 6.87 5.38 -1.32
C VAL A 64 7.86 4.28 -0.96
N CYS A 65 8.43 3.64 -1.99
CA CYS A 65 9.57 2.76 -1.84
C CYS A 65 10.80 3.43 -2.46
N ASN A 66 11.84 3.63 -1.65
CA ASN A 66 13.10 4.25 -2.07
C ASN A 66 14.18 3.23 -2.49
N ASN A 67 13.83 1.94 -2.58
CA ASN A 67 14.75 0.91 -3.03
C ASN A 67 14.90 0.91 -4.56
N MET A 68 15.45 2.01 -5.09
CA MET A 68 15.54 2.28 -6.52
C MET A 68 16.29 1.17 -7.27
N ALA A 69 17.36 0.64 -6.67
CA ALA A 69 18.16 -0.44 -7.27
C ALA A 69 17.34 -1.71 -7.57
N ALA A 70 16.27 -1.96 -6.82
CA ALA A 70 15.38 -3.11 -7.01
C ALA A 70 14.18 -2.80 -7.92
N HIS A 71 14.08 -1.59 -8.48
CA HIS A 71 12.97 -1.17 -9.32
C HIS A 71 13.35 -1.14 -10.81
N PRO A 72 12.43 -1.48 -11.73
CA PRO A 72 12.74 -1.61 -13.17
C PRO A 72 13.33 -0.35 -13.83
N LYS A 73 12.99 0.84 -13.31
CA LYS A 73 13.41 2.14 -13.86
C LYS A 73 14.49 2.83 -13.02
N ASN A 74 15.01 2.18 -11.98
CA ASN A 74 15.93 2.77 -11.01
C ASN A 74 15.44 4.11 -10.43
N VAL A 75 14.13 4.19 -10.14
CA VAL A 75 13.44 5.35 -9.54
C VAL A 75 12.58 4.91 -8.36
N PRO A 76 12.20 5.82 -7.45
CA PRO A 76 11.29 5.49 -6.37
C PRO A 76 9.95 4.99 -6.92
N PHE A 77 9.37 4.00 -6.24
CA PHE A 77 8.02 3.54 -6.55
C PHE A 77 7.03 4.26 -5.65
N TYR A 78 6.04 4.93 -6.24
CA TYR A 78 4.99 5.64 -5.53
C TYR A 78 3.68 4.86 -5.63
N SER A 79 3.04 4.62 -4.50
CA SER A 79 1.81 3.85 -4.39
C SER A 79 0.66 4.72 -3.89
N SER A 80 -0.44 4.71 -4.65
CA SER A 80 -1.75 5.25 -4.24
C SER A 80 -2.69 4.15 -3.71
N GLN A 81 -2.15 2.96 -3.45
CA GLN A 81 -2.92 1.81 -2.98
C GLN A 81 -3.49 2.05 -1.58
N LYS A 82 -4.82 2.03 -1.47
CA LYS A 82 -5.52 2.09 -0.19
C LYS A 82 -5.50 0.73 0.54
N PRO A 83 -5.66 0.73 1.87
CA PRO A 83 -5.92 -0.48 2.63
C PRO A 83 -7.12 -1.26 2.07
N VAL A 84 -7.02 -2.59 2.04
CA VAL A 84 -8.07 -3.47 1.53
C VAL A 84 -8.73 -4.16 2.72
N GLU A 85 -10.02 -3.94 2.87
CA GLU A 85 -10.86 -4.62 3.85
C GLU A 85 -11.18 -6.04 3.38
N VAL A 86 -11.06 -7.00 4.29
CA VAL A 86 -11.28 -8.41 4.04
C VAL A 86 -12.24 -8.93 5.10
N VAL A 87 -13.42 -9.36 4.67
CA VAL A 87 -14.42 -9.97 5.54
C VAL A 87 -14.02 -11.43 5.80
N CYS A 88 -13.82 -11.78 7.07
CA CYS A 88 -13.54 -13.15 7.50
C CYS A 88 -14.86 -13.92 7.67
N THR A 89 -15.08 -14.96 6.86
CA THR A 89 -16.31 -15.76 6.84
C THR A 89 -16.13 -17.18 7.33
#